data_AF-A0A842KCW4-F1
#
_entry.id   AF-A0A842KCW4-F1
#
_cell.length_a   1.000
_cell.length_b   1.000
_cell.length_c   1.000
_cell.angle_alpha   90.00
_cell.angle_beta   90.00
_cell.angle_gamma   90.00
#
_symmetry.space_group_name_H-M   'P 1'
#
loop_
_entity.id
_entity.type
_entity.pdbx_description
1 polymer ?
#
loop_
_entity_poly.entity_id
_entity_poly.type
_entity_poly.pdbx_seq_one_letter_code
_entity_poly.pdbx_strand_id
1 'polypeptide(L)' 'MEIEERIKKDIALFVENCKKVEDAKIVDMAKRYYEDAIFYLEKKDYFTAFGCINYAHGLIDALRFKKESENWGDKI' A
#
# COMPACT_ATOMS: atom_id res chain seq x y z
N MET A 1 2.19 -0.94 20.80
CA MET A 1 2.07 -1.93 19.71
C MET A 1 3.46 -2.13 19.18
N GLU A 2 3.96 -3.36 19.21
CA GLU A 2 5.32 -3.64 18.73
C GLU A 2 5.41 -3.38 17.22
N ILE A 3 6.56 -2.90 16.74
CA ILE A 3 6.74 -2.47 15.34
C ILE A 3 6.43 -3.60 14.35
N GLU A 4 6.75 -4.83 14.71
CA GLU A 4 6.47 -6.02 13.91
C GLU A 4 4.96 -6.25 13.73
N GLU A 5 4.17 -6.11 14.80
CA GLU A 5 2.71 -6.25 14.74
C GLU A 5 2.08 -5.16 13.87
N ARG A 6 2.65 -3.94 13.90
CA ARG A 6 2.20 -2.85 13.05
C ARG A 6 2.41 -3.18 11.57
N ILE A 7 3.62 -3.60 11.21
CA ILE A 7 3.94 -3.95 9.81
C ILE A 7 3.04 -5.08 9.33
N LYS A 8 2.82 -6.13 10.14
CA LYS A 8 1.91 -7.24 9.80
C LYS A 8 0.48 -6.77 9.53
N LYS A 9 -0.04 -5.85 10.35
CA LYS A 9 -1.37 -5.25 10.13
C LYS A 9 -1.40 -4.43 8.83
N ASP A 10 -0.36 -3.64 8.55
CA ASP A 10 -0.31 -2.81 7.34
C ASP A 10 -0.18 -3.68 6.07
N ILE A 11 0.56 -4.79 6.12
CA ILE A 11 0.64 -5.81 5.05
C ILE A 11 -0.74 -6.41 4.77
N ALA A 12 -1.49 -6.79 5.82
CA ALA A 12 -2.83 -7.33 5.64
C ALA A 12 -3.80 -6.29 5.04
N LEU A 13 -3.71 -5.04 5.48
CA LEU A 13 -4.55 -3.95 4.98
C LEU A 13 -4.28 -3.62 3.51
N PHE A 14 -3.01 -3.70 3.08
CA PHE A 14 -2.62 -3.42 1.69
C PHE A 14 -3.37 -4.30 0.69
N VAL A 15 -3.46 -5.60 0.98
CA VAL A 15 -4.14 -6.59 0.12
C VAL A 15 -5.61 -6.22 -0.10
N GLU A 16 -6.29 -5.71 0.93
CA GLU A 16 -7.68 -5.28 0.83
C GLU A 16 -7.85 -3.99 0.03
N ASN A 17 -6.90 -3.05 0.14
CA ASN A 17 -6.95 -1.78 -0.59
C ASN A 17 -6.63 -1.94 -2.08
N CYS A 18 -5.72 -2.86 -2.45
CA CYS A 18 -5.38 -3.13 -3.85
C CYS A 18 -6.57 -3.59 -4.69
N LYS A 19 -7.59 -4.22 -4.10
CA LYS A 19 -8.79 -4.70 -4.82
C LYS A 19 -9.69 -3.57 -5.33
N LYS A 20 -9.47 -2.33 -4.88
CA LYS A 20 -10.38 -1.17 -5.11
C LYS A 20 -9.89 -0.21 -6.20
N VAL A 21 -8.77 -0.50 -6.85
CA VAL A 21 -8.10 0.38 -7.82
C VAL A 21 -7.74 -0.39 -9.10
N GLU A 22 -7.74 0.31 -10.24
CA GLU A 22 -7.69 -0.33 -11.57
C GLU A 22 -6.43 0.03 -12.40
N ASP A 23 -5.54 0.89 -11.90
CA ASP A 23 -4.30 1.23 -12.60
C ASP A 23 -3.25 0.12 -12.48
N ALA A 24 -3.17 -0.74 -13.49
CA ALA A 24 -2.30 -1.91 -13.48
C ALA A 24 -0.81 -1.59 -13.26
N LYS A 25 -0.30 -0.46 -13.75
CA LYS A 25 1.13 -0.11 -13.61
C LYS A 25 1.46 0.32 -12.18
N ILE A 26 0.61 1.17 -11.60
CA ILE A 26 0.80 1.63 -10.22
C ILE A 26 0.54 0.49 -9.24
N VAL A 27 -0.46 -0.35 -9.51
CA VAL A 27 -0.74 -1.55 -8.71
C VAL A 27 0.42 -2.54 -8.75
N ASP A 28 1.02 -2.78 -9.92
CA ASP A 28 2.21 -3.64 -10.05
C ASP A 28 3.38 -3.10 -9.22
N MET A 29 3.66 -1.80 -9.33
CA MET A 29 4.70 -1.16 -8.52
C MET A 29 4.42 -1.30 -7.01
N ALA A 30 3.19 -1.05 -6.58
CA ALA A 30 2.81 -1.17 -5.18
C ALA A 30 2.97 -2.61 -4.66
N LYS A 31 2.66 -3.62 -5.49
CA LYS A 31 2.87 -5.04 -5.15
C LYS A 31 4.34 -5.38 -4.95
N ARG A 32 5.24 -4.85 -5.78
CA ARG A 32 6.69 -5.07 -5.62
C ARG A 32 7.19 -4.55 -4.27
N TYR A 33 6.74 -3.36 -3.86
CA TYR A 33 7.08 -2.83 -2.53
C TYR A 33 6.40 -3.59 -1.37
N TYR A 34 5.21 -4.15 -1.59
CA TYR A 34 4.59 -5.07 -0.63
C TYR A 34 5.39 -6.36 -0.45
N GLU A 35 5.90 -6.94 -1.55
CA GLU A 35 6.78 -8.12 -1.50
C GLU A 35 8.11 -7.79 -0.79
N ASP A 36 8.70 -6.63 -1.08
CA ASP A 36 9.89 -6.14 -0.37
C ASP A 36 9.61 -5.99 1.14
N ALA A 37 8.45 -5.47 1.53
CA ALA A 37 8.08 -5.33 2.93
C ALA A 37 8.03 -6.69 3.66
N ILE A 38 7.50 -7.74 3.01
CA ILE A 38 7.51 -9.10 3.55
C ILE A 38 8.94 -9.61 3.69
N PHE A 39 9.76 -9.46 2.65
CA PHE A 39 11.15 -9.90 2.65
C PHE A 39 11.99 -9.26 3.76
N TYR A 40 11.86 -7.94 3.96
CA TYR A 40 12.60 -7.24 5.02
C TYR A 40 12.03 -7.54 6.42
N LEU A 41 10.72 -7.80 6.54
CA LEU A 41 10.10 -8.21 7.80
C LEU A 41 10.64 -9.57 8.26
N GLU A 42 10.75 -10.56 7.36
CA GLU A 42 11.34 -11.87 7.65
C GLU A 42 12.78 -11.78 8.14
N LYS A 43 13.54 -10.80 7.63
CA LYS A 43 14.92 -10.51 8.05
C LYS A 43 15.02 -9.70 9.33
N LYS A 44 13.90 -9.33 9.94
CA LYS A 44 13.82 -8.41 11.10
C LYS A 44 14.40 -7.01 10.83
N ASP A 45 14.50 -6.63 9.57
CA ASP A 45 14.79 -5.24 9.17
C ASP A 45 13.48 -4.44 9.15
N TYR A 46 13.03 -4.06 10.35
CA TYR A 46 11.74 -3.40 10.52
C TYR A 46 11.71 -1.99 9.92
N PHE A 47 12.83 -1.28 9.88
CA PHE A 47 12.87 0.07 9.32
C PHE A 47 12.62 0.03 7.81
N THR A 48 13.33 -0.85 7.10
CA THR A 48 13.14 -1.02 5.66
C THR A 48 11.77 -1.59 5.35
N ALA A 49 11.33 -2.62 6.08
CA ALA A 49 9.99 -3.21 5.90
C ALA A 49 8.87 -2.17 6.09
N PHE A 50 8.97 -1.33 7.11
CA PHE A 50 8.01 -0.25 7.36
C PHE A 50 8.03 0.80 6.24
N GLY A 51 9.20 1.16 5.73
CA GLY A 51 9.34 2.06 4.57
C GLY A 51 8.66 1.49 3.32
N CYS A 52 8.93 0.22 3.01
CA CYS A 52 8.37 -0.48 1.86
C CYS A 52 6.83 -0.52 1.90
N ILE A 53 6.24 -0.94 3.03
CA ILE A 53 4.78 -1.04 3.11
C ILE A 53 4.09 0.32 3.07
N ASN A 54 4.68 1.37 3.65
CA ASN A 54 4.14 2.72 3.58
C ASN A 54 4.19 3.29 2.16
N TYR A 55 5.26 3.01 1.41
CA TYR A 55 5.35 3.42 0.01
C TYR A 55 4.29 2.71 -0.85
N ALA A 56 4.09 1.40 -0.62
CA ALA A 56 3.04 0.63 -1.27
C ALA A 56 1.64 1.22 -1.01
N HIS A 57 1.32 1.55 0.24
CA HIS A 57 0.05 2.23 0.58
C HIS A 57 -0.08 3.61 -0.08
N GLY A 58 0.98 4.42 -0.08
CA GLY A 58 0.97 5.75 -0.69
C GLY A 58 0.61 5.73 -2.18
N LEU A 59 1.13 4.73 -2.91
CA LEU A 59 0.78 4.52 -4.32
C LEU A 59 -0.71 4.19 -4.51
N ILE A 60 -1.26 3.32 -3.67
CA ILE A 60 -2.67 2.91 -3.75
C ILE A 60 -3.61 4.04 -3.32
N ASP A 61 -3.27 4.77 -2.26
CA ASP A 61 -4.08 5.89 -1.78
C ASP A 61 -4.11 7.04 -2.79
N ALA A 62 -3.01 7.30 -3.51
CA ALA A 62 -3.01 8.27 -4.60
C ALA A 62 -4.04 7.92 -5.71
N LEU A 63 -4.18 6.64 -6.05
CA LEU A 63 -5.19 6.18 -7.02
C LEU A 63 -6.62 6.34 -6.48
N ARG A 64 -6.83 6.04 -5.19
CA ARG A 64 -8.14 6.19 -4.54
C ARG A 64 -8.59 7.64 -4.50
N PHE A 65 -7.70 8.56 -4.11
CA PHE A 65 -8.01 9.99 -4.10
C PHE A 65 -8.30 10.54 -5.50
N LYS A 66 -7.57 10.08 -6.52
CA LYS A 66 -7.85 10.44 -7.91
C LYS A 66 -9.29 10.04 -8.30
N LYS A 67 -9.68 8.79 -8.04
CA LYS A 67 -11.03 8.29 -8.33
C LYS A 67 -12.12 9.05 -7.56
N GLU A 68 -11.87 9.36 -6.29
CA GLU A 68 -12.79 10.18 -5.47
C GLU A 68 -12.95 11.59 -6.02
N SER A 69 -11.86 12.22 -6.49
CA SER A 69 -11.91 13.57 -7.07
C SER A 69 -12.66 13.62 -8.41
N GLU A 70 -12.52 12.60 -9.25
CA GLU A 70 -13.26 12.45 -10.51
C GLU A 70 -14.77 12.35 -10.22
N ASN A 71 -15.16 11.49 -9.27
CA ASN A 71 -16.56 11.31 -8.87
C ASN A 71 -17.20 12.57 -8.24
N TRP A 72 -16.41 13.47 -7.66
CA TRP A 72 -16.91 14.73 -7.11
C TRP A 72 -17.13 15.77 -8.21
N GLY A 73 -16.25 15.81 -9.23
CA GLY A 73 -16.38 16.71 -10.38
C GLY A 73 -17.65 16.49 -11.20
N ASP A 74 -18.12 15.24 -11.29
CA ASP A 74 -19.36 14.88 -12.01
C ASP A 74 -20.66 15.31 -11.30
N LYS A 75 -20.58 15.84 -10.08
CA LYS A 75 -21.74 16.28 -9.29
C LYS A 75 -22.05 17.78 -9.38
N ILE A 76 -21.29 18.55 -10.16
CA ILE A 76 -21.42 20.01 -10.30
C ILE A 76 -21.92 20.36 -11.70
#